data_AF-A0A7S2IBF3-F1
#
_entry.id   AF-A0A7S2IBF3-F1
#
_cell.length_a   1.000
_cell.length_b   1.000
_cell.length_c   1.000
_cell.angle_alpha   90.00
_cell.angle_beta   90.00
_cell.angle_gamma   90.00
#
_symmetry.space_group_name_H-M   'P 1'
#
loop_
_entity.id
_entity.type
_entity.pdbx_description
1 polymer ?
#
loop_
_entity_poly.entity_id
_entity_poly.type
_entity_poly.pdbx_seq_one_letter_code
_entity_poly.pdbx_strand_id
1 'polypeptide(L)'
;ELRPAHARLQLALRALPARKGVCYRACRLSSSSGTVRELLRGNRHGLDCYRPGSVVLWRHAASATQDPALAEELALRGQPASGCGVVFKVRRAASARSLAEVAECPEHGEIVFPPGAAFRVAGLFPCTESCLRRGALEGDAWAAEVGAAAQAGEALSWEAACRARNILVVLDEEEAAAAFQRAESAL
;
A
#
# COMPACT_ATOMS: atom_id res chain seq x y z
N GLU A 1 -20.67 -11.13 -18.05
CA GLU A 1 -21.21 -12.06 -17.03
C GLU A 1 -20.29 -12.26 -15.80
N LEU A 2 -19.55 -11.24 -15.36
CA LEU A 2 -18.55 -11.39 -14.27
C LEU A 2 -19.14 -11.29 -12.84
N ARG A 3 -20.41 -10.86 -12.70
CA ARG A 3 -21.02 -10.61 -11.38
C ARG A 3 -21.08 -11.85 -10.48
N PRO A 4 -21.43 -13.05 -10.97
CA PRO A 4 -21.44 -14.25 -10.13
C PRO A 4 -20.04 -14.66 -9.65
N ALA A 5 -19.02 -14.51 -10.49
CA ALA A 5 -17.63 -14.82 -10.13
C ALA A 5 -17.10 -13.85 -9.06
N HIS A 6 -17.37 -12.55 -9.19
CA HIS A 6 -17.00 -11.56 -8.17
C HIS A 6 -17.68 -11.82 -6.82
N ALA A 7 -18.97 -12.18 -6.82
CA ALA A 7 -19.69 -12.51 -5.60
C ALA A 7 -19.12 -13.74 -4.89
N ARG A 8 -18.79 -14.80 -5.63
CA ARG A 8 -18.15 -16.01 -5.08
C ARG A 8 -16.77 -15.72 -4.52
N LEU A 9 -15.95 -14.95 -5.23
CA LEU A 9 -14.63 -14.55 -4.75
C LEU A 9 -14.72 -13.71 -3.47
N GLN A 10 -15.66 -12.76 -3.40
CA GLN A 10 -15.88 -11.97 -2.19
C GLN A 10 -16.29 -12.83 -0.99
N LEU A 11 -17.15 -13.83 -1.20
CA LEU A 11 -17.53 -14.78 -0.15
C LEU A 11 -16.33 -15.63 0.30
N ALA A 12 -15.54 -16.14 -0.64
CA ALA A 12 -14.33 -16.91 -0.34
C ALA A 12 -13.32 -16.10 0.47
N LEU A 13 -13.04 -14.86 0.05
CA LEU A 13 -12.12 -13.96 0.78
C LEU A 13 -12.61 -13.65 2.20
N ARG A 14 -13.93 -13.53 2.41
CA ARG A 14 -14.50 -13.30 3.74
C ARG A 14 -14.37 -14.52 4.66
N ALA A 15 -14.35 -15.73 4.10
CA ALA A 15 -14.21 -16.97 4.85
C ALA A 15 -12.77 -17.20 5.35
N LEU A 16 -11.78 -16.59 4.69
CA LEU A 16 -10.38 -16.67 5.13
C LEU A 16 -10.16 -15.87 6.41
N PRO A 17 -9.29 -16.33 7.32
CA PRO A 17 -8.95 -15.61 8.54
C PRO A 17 -8.16 -14.34 8.23
N ALA A 18 -8.42 -13.30 9.03
CA ALA A 18 -7.64 -12.08 9.01
C ALA A 18 -6.22 -12.37 9.50
N ARG A 19 -5.21 -11.83 8.81
CA ARG A 19 -3.81 -11.86 9.22
C ARG A 19 -3.39 -10.44 9.55
N LYS A 20 -2.91 -10.25 10.78
CA LYS A 20 -2.29 -8.98 11.19
C LYS A 20 -0.82 -9.01 10.84
N GLY A 21 -0.28 -7.88 10.40
CA GLY A 21 1.15 -7.77 10.15
C GLY A 21 1.51 -6.70 9.12
N VAL A 22 2.78 -6.73 8.72
CA VAL A 22 3.33 -5.88 7.66
C VAL A 22 3.20 -6.59 6.33
N CYS A 23 2.84 -5.84 5.30
CA CYS A 23 2.82 -6.34 3.92
C CYS A 23 3.06 -5.23 2.91
N TYR A 24 3.28 -5.63 1.67
CA TYR A 24 3.74 -4.79 0.59
C TYR A 24 2.89 -5.01 -0.65
N ARG A 25 2.36 -3.93 -1.21
CA ARG A 25 1.81 -3.94 -2.55
C ARG A 25 2.77 -3.17 -3.45
N ALA A 26 3.31 -3.83 -4.46
CA ALA A 26 4.16 -3.19 -5.45
C ALA A 26 3.41 -3.02 -6.77
N CYS A 27 3.62 -1.90 -7.45
CA CYS A 27 3.20 -1.73 -8.83
C CYS A 27 4.16 -0.83 -9.60
N ARG A 28 4.12 -0.96 -10.93
CA ARG A 28 4.76 -0.02 -11.85
C ARG A 28 3.70 0.76 -12.60
N LEU A 29 3.88 2.06 -12.66
CA LEU A 29 2.93 2.99 -13.26
C LEU A 29 3.54 3.64 -14.48
N SER A 30 2.87 3.51 -15.62
CA SER A 30 3.18 4.37 -16.76
C SER A 30 2.73 5.79 -16.44
N SER A 31 3.66 6.74 -16.52
CA SER A 31 3.40 8.16 -16.28
C SER A 31 4.02 8.96 -17.39
N SER A 32 3.26 9.92 -17.92
CA SER A 32 3.72 10.82 -18.97
C SER A 32 4.86 11.72 -18.50
N SER A 33 4.87 12.10 -17.21
CA SER A 33 5.92 12.92 -16.62
C SER A 33 7.12 12.11 -16.15
N GLY A 34 7.05 10.78 -16.18
CA GLY A 34 8.09 9.91 -15.63
C GLY A 34 8.23 10.02 -14.10
N THR A 35 7.20 10.51 -13.41
CA THR A 35 7.20 10.63 -11.93
C THR A 35 5.91 10.10 -11.33
N VAL A 36 5.90 9.85 -10.02
CA VAL A 36 4.71 9.36 -9.29
C VAL A 36 3.67 10.44 -9.01
N ARG A 37 3.82 11.64 -9.60
CA ARG A 37 2.99 12.83 -9.30
C ARG A 37 1.50 12.58 -9.48
N GLU A 38 1.13 11.98 -10.61
CA GLU A 38 -0.25 11.73 -10.99
C GLU A 38 -0.91 10.75 -10.02
N LEU A 39 -0.19 9.71 -9.61
CA LEU A 39 -0.62 8.79 -8.56
C LEU A 39 -0.83 9.52 -7.24
N LEU A 40 0.19 10.23 -6.75
CA LEU A 40 0.14 10.81 -5.41
C LEU A 40 -0.98 11.83 -5.28
N ARG A 41 -1.20 12.65 -6.30
CA ARG A 41 -2.28 13.64 -6.32
C ARG A 41 -3.68 13.01 -6.44
N GLY A 42 -3.75 11.73 -6.82
CA GLY A 42 -5.00 11.03 -7.06
C GLY A 42 -5.78 11.58 -8.25
N ASN A 43 -6.99 11.06 -8.42
CA ASN A 43 -7.94 11.58 -9.39
C ASN A 43 -8.71 12.78 -8.84
N ARG A 44 -9.33 13.57 -9.74
CA ARG A 44 -10.10 14.80 -9.44
C ARG A 44 -11.22 14.65 -8.38
N HIS A 45 -11.55 13.42 -7.96
CA HIS A 45 -12.59 13.10 -6.98
C HIS A 45 -12.08 12.87 -5.54
N GLY A 46 -10.80 13.18 -5.24
CA GLY A 46 -10.32 13.37 -3.86
C GLY A 46 -10.10 12.12 -2.99
N LEU A 47 -10.60 10.95 -3.38
CA LEU A 47 -10.53 9.71 -2.56
C LEU A 47 -9.24 8.88 -2.73
N ASP A 48 -8.29 9.36 -3.54
CA ASP A 48 -7.06 8.64 -3.90
C ASP A 48 -5.78 9.50 -3.72
N CYS A 49 -5.82 10.56 -2.88
CA CYS A 49 -4.67 11.43 -2.66
C CYS A 49 -3.75 10.86 -1.57
N TYR A 50 -2.55 10.45 -1.96
CA TYR A 50 -1.56 9.83 -1.08
C TYR A 50 -0.69 10.85 -0.32
N ARG A 51 -1.28 11.95 0.13
CA ARG A 51 -0.58 12.94 0.97
C ARG A 51 -0.51 12.45 2.42
N PRO A 52 0.61 12.63 3.15
CA PRO A 52 0.67 12.29 4.56
C PRO A 52 -0.51 12.87 5.35
N GLY A 53 -1.14 12.04 6.18
CA GLY A 53 -2.35 12.35 6.93
C GLY A 53 -3.66 12.04 6.21
N SER A 54 -3.68 12.00 4.86
CA SER A 54 -4.86 11.66 4.09
C SER A 54 -5.29 10.21 4.29
N VAL A 55 -6.58 9.95 4.07
CA VAL A 55 -7.15 8.61 4.00
C VAL A 55 -7.42 8.27 2.53
N VAL A 56 -6.97 7.09 2.11
CA VAL A 56 -7.19 6.55 0.76
C VAL A 56 -8.02 5.29 0.84
N LEU A 57 -8.86 5.07 -0.18
CA LEU A 57 -9.74 3.90 -0.25
C LEU A 57 -9.33 2.99 -1.40
N TRP A 58 -8.99 1.74 -1.09
CA TRP A 58 -8.82 0.73 -2.12
C TRP A 58 -10.18 0.13 -2.49
N ARG A 59 -10.80 0.72 -3.52
CA ARG A 59 -12.16 0.36 -3.99
C ARG A 59 -12.31 -1.07 -4.49
N HIS A 60 -11.20 -1.67 -4.92
CA HIS A 60 -11.14 -3.03 -5.42
C HIS A 60 -10.27 -3.88 -4.51
N ALA A 61 -10.44 -5.20 -4.61
CA ALA A 61 -9.55 -6.12 -3.94
C ALA A 61 -8.11 -5.84 -4.38
N ALA A 62 -7.18 -5.87 -3.43
CA ALA A 62 -5.79 -5.54 -3.68
C ALA A 62 -4.89 -6.69 -3.21
N SER A 63 -4.14 -7.26 -4.14
CA SER A 63 -3.09 -8.22 -3.82
C SER A 63 -1.86 -7.51 -3.27
N ALA A 64 -1.24 -8.14 -2.29
CA ALA A 64 -0.02 -7.74 -1.62
C ALA A 64 0.80 -8.99 -1.28
N THR A 65 2.07 -8.80 -0.94
CA THR A 65 2.99 -9.85 -0.50
C THR A 65 3.52 -9.52 0.88
N GLN A 66 3.85 -10.54 1.66
CA GLN A 66 4.62 -10.38 2.90
C GLN A 66 6.13 -10.35 2.66
N ASP A 67 6.59 -10.63 1.43
CA ASP A 67 8.00 -10.61 1.05
C ASP A 67 8.43 -9.21 0.56
N PRO A 68 9.26 -8.48 1.34
CA PRO A 68 9.77 -7.18 0.91
C PRO A 68 10.72 -7.27 -0.28
N ALA A 69 11.43 -8.39 -0.48
CA ALA A 69 12.35 -8.57 -1.61
C ALA A 69 11.57 -8.70 -2.92
N LEU A 70 10.48 -9.46 -2.92
CA LEU A 70 9.57 -9.54 -4.06
C LEU A 70 8.95 -8.17 -4.40
N ALA A 71 8.51 -7.42 -3.39
CA ALA A 71 7.97 -6.08 -3.62
C ALA A 71 9.01 -5.11 -4.21
N GLU A 72 10.25 -5.17 -3.72
CA GLU A 72 11.39 -4.42 -4.26
C GLU A 72 11.66 -4.79 -5.72
N GLU A 73 11.71 -6.09 -6.03
CA GLU A 73 11.96 -6.59 -7.38
C GLU A 73 10.91 -6.08 -8.36
N LEU A 74 9.63 -6.21 -8.02
CA LEU A 74 8.51 -5.76 -8.84
C LEU A 74 8.55 -4.24 -9.06
N ALA A 75 8.81 -3.44 -8.03
CA ALA A 75 8.78 -1.99 -8.14
C ALA A 75 10.05 -1.39 -8.76
N LEU A 76 11.22 -1.91 -8.43
CA LEU A 76 12.51 -1.29 -8.78
C LEU A 76 13.24 -1.99 -9.91
N ARG A 77 13.20 -3.33 -9.98
CA ARG A 77 14.01 -4.13 -10.92
C ARG A 77 13.28 -4.52 -12.20
N GLY A 78 11.97 -4.26 -12.28
CA GLY A 78 11.23 -4.32 -13.54
C GLY A 78 11.85 -3.43 -14.64
N GLN A 79 11.60 -3.77 -15.91
CA GLN A 79 12.19 -3.09 -17.06
C GLN A 79 12.04 -1.55 -16.95
N PRO A 80 13.09 -0.72 -17.08
CA PRO A 80 12.99 0.72 -16.87
C PRO A 80 11.96 1.44 -17.75
N ALA A 81 11.67 0.89 -18.94
CA ALA A 81 10.64 1.37 -19.86
C ALA A 81 9.20 1.20 -19.31
N SER A 82 9.00 0.35 -18.29
CA SER A 82 7.69 0.05 -17.71
C SER A 82 7.22 1.08 -16.66
N GLY A 83 7.92 2.22 -16.54
CA GLY A 83 7.44 3.37 -15.78
C GLY A 83 8.02 3.51 -14.37
N CYS A 84 7.24 4.15 -13.50
CA CYS A 84 7.59 4.56 -12.13
C CYS A 84 7.29 3.43 -11.13
N GLY A 85 8.22 3.15 -10.23
CA GLY A 85 8.06 2.13 -9.19
C GLY A 85 7.33 2.66 -7.96
N VAL A 86 6.30 1.95 -7.49
CA VAL A 86 5.57 2.32 -6.29
C VAL A 86 5.47 1.11 -5.39
N VAL A 87 5.84 1.28 -4.12
CA VAL A 87 5.55 0.29 -3.09
C VAL A 87 4.66 0.92 -2.03
N PHE A 88 3.54 0.28 -1.74
CA PHE A 88 2.70 0.56 -0.59
C PHE A 88 3.07 -0.42 0.51
N LYS A 89 3.67 0.07 1.59
CA LYS A 89 3.96 -0.71 2.78
C LYS A 89 2.86 -0.48 3.79
N VAL A 90 2.01 -1.47 4.01
CA VAL A 90 0.99 -1.45 5.04
C VAL A 90 1.60 -2.00 6.31
N ARG A 91 1.69 -1.19 7.36
CA ARG A 91 2.37 -1.56 8.62
C ARG A 91 1.51 -2.37 9.56
N ARG A 92 0.22 -2.04 9.55
CA ARG A 92 -0.80 -2.59 10.45
C ARG A 92 -1.95 -3.08 9.61
N ALA A 93 -1.71 -4.13 8.83
CA ALA A 93 -2.81 -4.82 8.17
C ALA A 93 -3.70 -5.43 9.26
N ALA A 94 -5.00 -5.23 9.14
CA ALA A 94 -6.03 -5.75 10.03
C ALA A 94 -7.05 -6.60 9.26
N SER A 95 -7.36 -6.25 8.00
CA SER A 95 -8.30 -7.00 7.16
C SER A 95 -7.65 -7.88 6.10
N ALA A 96 -6.33 -7.87 5.97
CA ALA A 96 -5.64 -8.71 4.98
C ALA A 96 -5.93 -10.21 5.20
N ARG A 97 -6.08 -10.95 4.10
CA ARG A 97 -6.40 -12.38 4.06
C ARG A 97 -5.28 -13.12 3.36
N SER A 98 -4.63 -14.07 4.03
CA SER A 98 -3.58 -14.87 3.40
C SER A 98 -4.18 -15.87 2.42
N LEU A 99 -3.54 -16.00 1.27
CA LEU A 99 -3.88 -16.99 0.25
C LEU A 99 -2.94 -18.21 0.26
N ALA A 100 -2.06 -18.34 1.25
CA ALA A 100 -1.00 -19.37 1.24
C ALA A 100 -1.50 -20.81 1.08
N GLU A 101 -2.74 -21.12 1.49
CA GLU A 101 -3.32 -22.47 1.37
C GLU A 101 -3.94 -22.75 0.00
N VAL A 102 -4.17 -21.71 -0.81
CA VAL A 102 -4.92 -21.79 -2.08
C VAL A 102 -4.20 -21.17 -3.27
N ALA A 103 -3.14 -20.41 -3.04
CA ALA A 103 -2.35 -19.77 -4.08
C ALA A 103 -1.50 -20.80 -4.83
N GLU A 104 -1.29 -20.55 -6.13
CA GLU A 104 -0.41 -21.36 -6.98
C GLU A 104 1.06 -21.27 -6.54
N CYS A 105 1.46 -20.11 -6.01
CA CYS A 105 2.82 -19.83 -5.53
C CYS A 105 2.79 -19.36 -4.06
N PRO A 106 2.58 -20.26 -3.08
CA PRO A 106 2.45 -19.90 -1.67
C PRO A 106 3.71 -19.24 -1.09
N GLU A 107 4.88 -19.52 -1.65
CA GLU A 107 6.18 -18.93 -1.27
C GLU A 107 6.22 -17.41 -1.49
N HIS A 108 5.39 -16.86 -2.37
CA HIS A 108 5.27 -15.40 -2.55
C HIS A 108 4.56 -14.72 -1.37
N GLY A 109 4.02 -15.47 -0.41
CA GLY A 109 3.34 -14.92 0.76
C GLY A 109 2.19 -14.00 0.37
N GLU A 110 1.41 -14.38 -0.64
CA GLU A 110 0.32 -13.55 -1.16
C GLU A 110 -0.76 -13.38 -0.10
N ILE A 111 -1.18 -12.13 0.05
CA ILE A 111 -2.32 -11.74 0.84
C ILE A 111 -3.20 -10.79 0.04
N VAL A 112 -4.49 -10.77 0.34
CA VAL A 112 -5.46 -9.92 -0.33
C VAL A 112 -6.19 -9.05 0.68
N PHE A 113 -6.27 -7.76 0.36
CA PHE A 113 -7.18 -6.84 1.03
C PHE A 113 -8.55 -6.89 0.35
N PRO A 114 -9.65 -6.95 1.12
CA PRO A 114 -10.99 -6.89 0.55
C PRO A 114 -11.25 -5.51 -0.08
N PRO A 115 -12.19 -5.43 -1.05
CA PRO A 115 -12.65 -4.14 -1.57
C PRO A 115 -13.15 -3.24 -0.44
N GLY A 116 -12.79 -1.96 -0.50
CA GLY A 116 -13.17 -0.96 0.50
C GLY A 116 -12.22 -0.85 1.69
N ALA A 117 -11.07 -1.55 1.67
CA ALA A 117 -10.03 -1.33 2.66
C ALA A 117 -9.55 0.13 2.62
N ALA A 118 -9.49 0.76 3.80
CA ALA A 118 -9.15 2.17 3.96
C ALA A 118 -7.81 2.30 4.67
N PHE A 119 -6.99 3.26 4.23
CA PHE A 119 -5.64 3.42 4.74
C PHE A 119 -5.32 4.88 4.99
N ARG A 120 -4.72 5.18 6.14
CA ARG A 120 -4.09 6.47 6.38
C ARG A 120 -2.67 6.46 5.83
N VAL A 121 -2.31 7.51 5.12
CA VAL A 121 -0.94 7.72 4.66
C VAL A 121 -0.10 8.22 5.83
N ALA A 122 0.79 7.38 6.34
CA ALA A 122 1.68 7.75 7.44
C ALA A 122 2.86 8.60 6.95
N GLY A 123 3.38 8.34 5.75
CA GLY A 123 4.51 9.09 5.21
C GLY A 123 4.93 8.63 3.80
N LEU A 124 5.82 9.43 3.21
CA LEU A 124 6.37 9.22 1.87
C LEU A 124 7.89 9.16 1.99
N PHE A 125 8.50 8.13 1.40
CA PHE A 125 9.92 7.85 1.55
C PHE A 125 10.54 7.48 0.21
N PRO A 126 11.87 7.64 0.06
CA PRO A 126 12.58 7.08 -1.08
C PRO A 126 12.34 5.56 -1.14
N CYS A 127 12.03 5.04 -2.34
CA CYS A 127 11.87 3.60 -2.51
C CYS A 127 13.23 2.92 -2.61
N THR A 128 13.84 2.64 -1.46
CA THR A 128 15.11 1.92 -1.33
C THR A 128 14.93 0.63 -0.55
N GLU A 129 15.84 -0.32 -0.73
CA GLU A 129 15.88 -1.58 0.04
C GLU A 129 15.86 -1.31 1.56
N SER A 130 16.66 -0.33 2.02
CA SER A 130 16.71 0.05 3.43
C SER A 130 15.34 0.49 3.95
N CYS A 131 14.66 1.39 3.25
CA CYS A 131 13.33 1.86 3.67
C CYS A 131 12.27 0.76 3.61
N LEU A 132 12.36 -0.17 2.66
CA LEU A 132 11.42 -1.28 2.51
C LEU A 132 11.55 -2.29 3.66
N ARG A 133 12.78 -2.68 4.02
CA ARG A 133 13.02 -3.71 5.05
C ARG A 133 12.90 -3.21 6.48
N ARG A 134 13.01 -1.90 6.69
CA ARG A 134 13.00 -1.32 8.04
C ARG A 134 11.66 -1.60 8.75
N GLY A 135 11.70 -2.21 9.94
CA GLY A 135 10.48 -2.63 10.64
C GLY A 135 9.64 -3.70 9.90
N ALA A 136 10.25 -4.49 9.02
CA ALA A 136 9.61 -5.67 8.43
C ALA A 136 9.53 -6.85 9.40
N LEU A 137 10.37 -6.87 10.44
CA LEU A 137 10.34 -7.85 11.51
C LEU A 137 9.25 -7.47 12.53
N GLU A 138 8.48 -8.45 13.00
CA GLU A 138 7.38 -8.22 13.94
C GLU A 138 7.87 -7.61 15.27
N GLY A 139 7.26 -6.50 15.66
CA GLY A 139 7.49 -5.77 16.89
C GLY A 139 7.06 -4.30 16.73
N ASP A 140 6.46 -3.72 17.77
CA ASP A 140 5.95 -2.33 17.79
C ASP A 140 7.00 -1.23 17.47
N ALA A 141 8.26 -1.61 17.29
CA ALA A 141 9.38 -0.75 16.95
C ALA A 141 9.12 0.12 15.70
N TRP A 142 8.41 -0.40 14.68
CA TRP A 142 8.23 0.34 13.42
C TRP A 142 7.32 1.58 13.54
N ALA A 143 6.35 1.56 14.46
CA ALA A 143 5.52 2.74 14.70
C ALA A 143 6.33 3.90 15.27
N ALA A 144 7.21 3.59 16.23
CA ALA A 144 8.18 4.52 16.78
C ALA A 144 9.21 4.96 15.74
N GLU A 145 9.70 4.04 14.91
CA GLU A 145 10.71 4.33 13.89
C GLU A 145 10.21 5.21 12.75
N VAL A 146 8.96 5.10 12.30
CA VAL A 146 8.42 6.05 11.30
C VAL A 146 8.23 7.44 11.91
N GLY A 147 7.78 7.51 13.16
CA GLY A 147 7.76 8.78 13.90
C GLY A 147 9.17 9.39 14.00
N ALA A 148 10.16 8.56 14.35
CA ALA A 148 11.55 8.95 14.42
C ALA A 148 12.14 9.30 13.04
N ALA A 149 11.81 8.59 11.97
CA ALA A 149 12.29 8.86 10.61
C ALA A 149 11.65 10.12 10.02
N ALA A 150 10.37 10.37 10.34
CA ALA A 150 9.72 11.64 10.05
C ALA A 150 10.39 12.79 10.81
N GLN A 151 10.84 12.56 12.04
CA GLN A 151 11.60 13.54 12.85
C GLN A 151 13.05 13.68 12.39
N ALA A 152 13.67 12.61 11.87
CA ALA A 152 15.05 12.57 11.41
C ALA A 152 15.25 13.08 9.98
N GLY A 153 14.18 13.58 9.34
CA GLY A 153 14.26 14.18 8.00
C GLY A 153 14.41 13.19 6.85
N GLU A 154 14.22 11.89 7.09
CA GLU A 154 14.28 10.87 6.03
C GLU A 154 13.00 10.82 5.18
N ALA A 155 11.88 11.30 5.73
CA ALA A 155 10.64 11.44 4.99
C ALA A 155 10.77 12.52 3.90
N LEU A 156 10.26 12.21 2.71
CA LEU A 156 10.22 13.16 1.62
C LEU A 156 9.15 14.22 1.88
N SER A 157 9.47 15.47 1.57
CA SER A 157 8.44 16.50 1.42
C SER A 157 7.47 16.11 0.30
N TRP A 158 6.26 16.67 0.34
CA TRP A 158 5.25 16.41 -0.69
C TRP A 158 5.74 16.74 -2.10
N GLU A 159 6.45 17.87 -2.24
CA GLU A 159 7.02 18.33 -3.49
C GLU A 159 8.14 17.40 -3.98
N ALA A 160 8.99 16.91 -3.07
CA ALA A 160 10.04 15.96 -3.40
C ALA A 160 9.45 14.61 -3.84
N ALA A 161 8.45 14.10 -3.11
CA ALA A 161 7.75 12.87 -3.44
C ALA A 161 7.06 12.96 -4.81
N CYS A 162 6.40 14.08 -5.13
CA CYS A 162 5.78 14.29 -6.45
C CYS A 162 6.80 14.30 -7.61
N ARG A 163 8.08 14.60 -7.34
CA ARG A 163 9.15 14.57 -8.36
C ARG A 163 9.87 13.22 -8.41
N ALA A 164 9.61 12.32 -7.45
CA ALA A 164 10.28 11.03 -7.40
C ALA A 164 9.84 10.14 -8.56
N ARG A 165 10.79 9.37 -9.10
CA ARG A 165 10.49 8.29 -10.06
C ARG A 165 10.03 7.03 -9.35
N ASN A 166 10.58 6.75 -8.17
CA ASN A 166 10.17 5.62 -7.35
C ASN A 166 9.83 6.08 -5.94
N ILE A 167 8.75 5.57 -5.36
CA ILE A 167 8.27 6.01 -4.04
C ILE A 167 7.83 4.84 -3.18
N LEU A 168 8.17 4.92 -1.89
CA LEU A 168 7.58 4.11 -0.85
C LEU A 168 6.49 4.93 -0.15
N VAL A 169 5.26 4.45 -0.22
CA VAL A 169 4.11 5.00 0.50
C VAL A 169 3.85 4.13 1.72
N VAL A 170 3.97 4.70 2.91
CA VAL A 170 3.71 3.97 4.15
C VAL A 170 2.26 4.20 4.57
N LEU A 171 1.56 3.10 4.81
CA LEU A 171 0.12 3.07 5.08
C LEU A 171 -0.16 2.39 6.44
N ASP A 172 -1.15 2.92 7.14
CA ASP A 172 -1.80 2.24 8.27
C ASP A 172 -3.25 1.93 7.89
N GLU A 173 -3.69 0.69 8.07
CA GLU A 173 -5.09 0.36 7.83
C GLU A 173 -5.97 1.00 8.90
N GLU A 174 -7.09 1.58 8.47
CA GLU A 174 -8.10 2.20 9.33
C GLU A 174 -9.36 1.34 9.33
N GLU A 175 -10.10 1.33 10.43
CA GLU A 175 -11.45 0.75 10.42
C GLU A 175 -12.34 1.52 9.44
N ALA A 176 -12.92 0.81 8.48
CA ALA A 176 -13.67 1.41 7.38
C ALA A 176 -14.78 2.37 7.86
N ALA A 177 -15.50 2.02 8.94
CA ALA A 177 -16.55 2.87 9.51
C ALA A 177 -16.01 4.23 10.00
N ALA A 178 -14.85 4.22 10.68
CA ALA A 178 -14.21 5.43 11.18
C ALA A 178 -13.53 6.23 10.05
N ALA A 179 -13.13 5.57 8.96
CA ALA A 179 -12.55 6.21 7.78
C ALA A 179 -13.60 7.01 6.98
N PHE A 180 -14.79 6.45 6.76
CA PHE A 180 -15.87 7.12 6.03
C PHE A 180 -16.38 8.38 6.76
N GLN A 181 -16.65 8.28 8.07
CA GLN A 181 -17.11 9.43 8.86
C GLN A 181 -16.11 10.59 8.89
N ARG A 182 -14.80 10.28 8.92
CA ARG A 182 -13.74 11.30 8.92
C ARG A 182 -13.53 11.90 7.53
N ALA A 183 -13.69 11.12 6.46
CA ALA A 183 -13.60 11.62 5.09
C ALA A 183 -14.76 12.58 4.78
N GLU A 184 -15.97 12.30 5.27
CA GLU A 184 -17.12 13.22 5.14
C GLU A 184 -16.94 14.52 5.94
N SER A 185 -16.25 14.47 7.07
CA SER A 185 -15.99 15.65 7.92
C SER A 185 -14.87 16.57 7.39
N ALA A 186 -14.11 16.13 6.37
CA ALA A 186 -12.98 16.86 5.79
C ALA A 186 -13.30 17.52 4.42
N LEU A 187 -14.54 17.34 3.95
CA LEU A 187 -15.13 17.98 2.77
C LEU A 187 -15.98 19.18 3.19
#